data_AF-U7R284-F1
#
_entry.id   AF-U7R284-F1
#
_cell.length_a   1.000
_cell.length_b   1.000
_cell.length_c   1.000
_cell.angle_alpha   90.00
_cell.angle_beta   90.00
_cell.angle_gamma   90.00
#
_symmetry.space_group_name_H-M   'P 1'
#
loop_
_entity.id
_entity.type
_entity.pdbx_description
1 polymer ?
#
loop_
_entity_poly.entity_id
_entity_poly.type
_entity_poly.pdbx_seq_one_letter_code
_entity_poly.pdbx_strand_id
1 'polypeptide(L)' 'MRKPITLDDAKYRSGLACSLYEVIINMANKEECSSTLTDLINLACDINYEVSRPLKAALNSGGEE' A
#
# COMPACT_ATOMS: atom_id res chain seq x y z
N MET A 1 -0.56 21.32 1.87
CA MET A 1 -0.20 20.00 2.45
C MET A 1 -1.45 19.39 3.07
N ARG A 2 -1.65 18.08 2.94
CA ARG A 2 -2.72 17.39 3.69
C ARG A 2 -2.40 17.45 5.19
N LYS A 3 -3.43 17.45 6.03
CA LYS A 3 -3.24 17.35 7.48
C LYS A 3 -2.48 16.04 7.81
N PRO A 4 -1.53 16.06 8.75
CA PRO A 4 -0.94 14.83 9.26
C PRO A 4 -2.03 13.87 9.75
N ILE A 5 -1.80 12.58 9.55
CA ILE A 5 -2.66 11.50 10.08
C ILE A 5 -1.92 10.80 11.22
N THR A 6 -2.67 10.06 12.05
CA THR A 6 -2.07 9.22 13.09
C THR A 6 -1.31 8.04 12.48
N LEU A 7 -0.39 7.44 13.25
CA LEU A 7 0.32 6.25 12.80
C LEU A 7 -0.61 5.06 12.59
N ASP A 8 -1.66 4.91 13.42
CA ASP A 8 -2.69 3.89 13.22
C ASP A 8 -3.47 4.10 11.93
N ASP A 9 -3.86 5.35 11.61
CA ASP A 9 -4.49 5.68 10.34
C ASP A 9 -3.57 5.37 9.16
N ALA A 10 -2.28 5.69 9.29
CA ALA A 10 -1.30 5.38 8.27
C ALA A 10 -1.13 3.86 8.07
N LYS A 11 -1.12 3.06 9.15
CA LYS A 11 -1.07 1.59 9.09
C LYS A 11 -2.32 1.02 8.43
N TYR A 12 -3.49 1.51 8.82
CA TYR A 12 -4.75 1.08 8.25
C TYR A 12 -4.84 1.42 6.75
N ARG A 13 -4.56 2.67 6.36
CA ARG A 13 -4.65 3.13 4.97
C ARG A 13 -3.62 2.46 4.06
N SER A 14 -2.39 2.29 4.54
CA SER A 14 -1.35 1.60 3.74
C SER A 14 -1.65 0.10 3.58
N GLY A 15 -2.28 -0.53 4.59
CA GLY A 15 -2.82 -1.88 4.48
C GLY A 15 -3.99 -1.96 3.47
N LEU A 16 -4.92 -1.01 3.50
CA LEU A 16 -5.99 -0.91 2.50
C LEU A 16 -5.44 -0.73 1.08
N ALA A 17 -4.37 0.08 0.93
CA ALA A 17 -3.74 0.30 -0.37
C ALA A 17 -3.18 -1.00 -0.94
N CYS A 18 -2.56 -1.88 -0.14
CA CYS A 18 -2.12 -3.20 -0.60
C CYS A 18 -3.28 -3.99 -1.22
N SER A 19 -4.41 -4.12 -0.52
CA SER A 19 -5.59 -4.83 -1.03
C SER A 19 -6.18 -4.17 -2.28
N LEU A 20 -6.15 -2.84 -2.36
CA LEU A 20 -6.61 -2.11 -3.53
C LEU A 20 -5.71 -2.36 -4.75
N TYR A 21 -4.39 -2.38 -4.58
CA TYR A 21 -3.46 -2.66 -5.69
C TYR A 21 -3.68 -4.06 -6.27
N GLU A 22 -3.93 -5.07 -5.44
CA GLU A 22 -4.28 -6.42 -5.93
C GLU A 22 -5.52 -6.40 -6.82
N VAL A 23 -6.57 -5.67 -6.42
CA VAL A 23 -7.80 -5.51 -7.22
C VAL A 23 -7.50 -4.78 -8.53
N ILE A 24 -6.74 -3.68 -8.47
CA ILE A 24 -6.38 -2.89 -9.65
C ILE A 24 -5.56 -3.73 -10.65
N ILE A 25 -4.55 -4.48 -10.18
CA ILE A 25 -3.73 -5.36 -11.02
C ILE A 25 -4.61 -6.43 -11.69
N ASN A 26 -5.50 -7.09 -10.91
CA ASN A 26 -6.42 -8.08 -11.45
C ASN A 26 -7.33 -7.50 -12.54
N MET A 27 -7.86 -6.29 -12.34
CA MET A 27 -8.66 -5.60 -13.33
C MET A 27 -7.84 -5.19 -14.56
N ALA A 28 -6.64 -4.64 -14.38
CA ALA A 28 -5.76 -4.27 -15.49
C ALA A 28 -5.40 -5.48 -16.36
N ASN A 29 -5.13 -6.64 -15.73
CA ASN A 29 -4.88 -7.89 -16.44
C ASN A 29 -6.13 -8.38 -17.20
N LYS A 30 -7.30 -8.30 -16.57
CA LYS A 30 -8.58 -8.70 -17.20
C LYS A 30 -8.95 -7.82 -18.40
N GLU A 31 -8.63 -6.53 -18.34
CA GLU A 31 -8.90 -5.57 -19.40
C GLU A 31 -7.77 -5.48 -20.43
N GLU A 32 -6.75 -6.35 -20.34
CA GLU A 32 -5.59 -6.37 -21.24
C GLU A 32 -4.91 -4.99 -21.36
N CYS A 33 -4.82 -4.29 -20.23
CA CYS A 33 -4.15 -2.99 -20.17
C CYS A 33 -2.68 -3.10 -20.59
N SER A 34 -2.11 -1.98 -21.06
CA SER A 34 -0.70 -1.93 -21.48
C SER A 34 0.24 -2.37 -20.36
N SER A 35 1.30 -3.10 -20.71
CA SER A 35 2.35 -3.52 -19.77
C SER A 35 2.93 -2.35 -18.97
N THR A 36 3.12 -1.19 -19.62
CA THR A 36 3.60 0.02 -18.94
C THR A 36 2.69 0.45 -17.78
N LEU A 37 1.36 0.30 -17.91
CA LEU A 37 0.44 0.62 -16.82
C LEU A 37 0.60 -0.37 -15.66
N THR A 38 0.71 -1.66 -15.98
CA THR A 38 0.96 -2.72 -14.98
C THR A 38 2.27 -2.48 -14.23
N ASP A 39 3.34 -2.10 -14.93
CA ASP A 39 4.63 -1.77 -14.33
C ASP A 39 4.54 -0.58 -13.39
N LEU A 40 3.80 0.46 -13.76
CA LEU A 40 3.56 1.64 -12.91
C LEU A 40 2.73 1.30 -11.67
N ILE A 41 1.73 0.43 -11.80
CA ILE A 41 0.93 -0.04 -10.66
C ILE A 41 1.80 -0.87 -9.70
N ASN A 42 2.64 -1.77 -10.22
CA ASN A 42 3.58 -2.55 -9.42
C ASN A 42 4.55 -1.63 -8.66
N LEU A 43 5.13 -0.63 -9.33
CA LEU A 43 6.00 0.35 -8.67
C LEU A 43 5.29 1.10 -7.54
N ALA A 44 4.03 1.50 -7.74
CA ALA A 44 3.25 2.15 -6.69
C ALA A 44 2.96 1.20 -5.51
N CYS A 45 2.72 -0.07 -5.79
CA CYS A 45 2.53 -1.12 -4.80
C CYS A 45 3.80 -1.33 -3.96
N ASP A 46 4.97 -1.42 -4.61
CA ASP A 46 6.27 -1.58 -3.97
C ASP A 46 6.56 -0.43 -3.00
N ILE A 47 6.35 0.82 -3.43
CA ILE A 47 6.51 2.01 -2.58
C ILE A 47 5.59 1.94 -1.35
N ASN A 48 4.35 1.50 -1.52
CA ASN A 48 3.45 1.32 -0.38
C ASN A 48 3.92 0.18 0.56
N TYR A 49 4.51 -0.89 0.03
CA TYR A 49 5.08 -1.97 0.85
C TYR A 49 6.32 -1.53 1.65
N GLU A 50 7.18 -0.71 1.05
CA GLU A 50 8.36 -0.14 1.72
C GLU A 50 7.98 0.71 2.94
N VAL A 51 6.82 1.37 2.92
CA VAL A 51 6.31 2.16 4.05
C VAL A 51 5.48 1.32 5.01
N SER A 52 4.57 0.49 4.50
CA SER A 52 3.61 -0.25 5.31
C SER A 52 4.27 -1.31 6.19
N ARG A 53 5.31 -2.01 5.69
CA ARG A 53 5.98 -3.07 6.45
C ARG A 53 6.70 -2.53 7.70
N PRO A 54 7.59 -1.52 7.60
CA PRO A 54 8.22 -0.93 8.78
C PRO A 54 7.19 -0.28 9.71
N LEU A 55 6.18 0.40 9.17
CA LEU A 55 5.12 1.02 9.99
C LEU A 55 4.35 -0.02 10.80
N LYS A 56 3.97 -1.14 10.17
CA LYS A 56 3.30 -2.25 10.85
C LYS A 56 4.21 -2.89 11.90
N ALA A 57 5.49 -3.07 11.60
CA ALA A 57 6.46 -3.62 12.55
C ALA A 57 6.58 -2.72 13.79
N ALA A 58 6.81 -1.41 13.58
CA ALA A 58 6.97 -0.44 14.66
C ALA A 58 5.74 -0.36 15.59
N LEU A 59 4.53 -0.39 15.02
CA LEU A 59 3.29 -0.33 15.81
C LEU A 59 2.95 -1.65 16.51
N ASN A 60 3.45 -2.79 16.02
CA ASN A 60 3.26 -4.08 16.67
C ASN A 60 4.28 -4.31 17.80
N SER A 61 5.48 -3.73 17.70
CA SER A 61 6.51 -3.80 18.74
C SER A 61 6.29 -2.81 19.90
N GLY A 62 5.45 -1.78 19.72
CA GLY A 62 5.17 -0.76 20.73
C GLY A 62 3.99 -1.06 21.66
N GLY A 63 3.46 -2.29 21.65
CA GLY A 63 2.35 -2.73 22.51
C GLY A 63 2.79 -3.51 23.76
N GLU A 64 4.10 -3.60 24.02
CA GLU A 64 4.71 -4.28 25.17
C GLU A 64 5.45 -3.28 26.08
N GLU A 65 4.79 -2.19 26.46
CA GLU A 65 5.20 -1.34 27.60
C GLU A 65 4.09 -1.28 28.66
#